data_AF-A0A496L2B3-F1
#
_entry.id   AF-A0A496L2B3-F1
#
_cell.length_a   1.000
_cell.length_b   1.000
_cell.length_c   1.000
_cell.angle_alpha   90.00
_cell.angle_beta   90.00
_cell.angle_gamma   90.00
#
_symmetry.space_group_name_H-M   'P 1'
#
loop_
_entity.id
_entity.type
_entity.pdbx_description
1 polymer ?
#
loop_
_entity_poly.entity_id
_entity_poly.type
_entity_poly.pdbx_seq_one_letter_code
_entity_poly.pdbx_strand_id
1 'polypeptide(L)'
;KGTGWYYYYTSLSRSFLKGDKLSVSIGAYNFLEKYRDYRSTSWAEGVYTSNSVSRSPARSFSISVSWRFGEMKAQIKKAERGISNDDVKSGGGSGGNGDN
;
A
#
# COMPACT_ATOMS: atom_id res chain seq x y z
N LYS A 1 -8.78 -5.90 -35.36
CA LYS A 1 -9.40 -4.84 -34.53
C LYS A 1 -9.11 -5.16 -33.08
N GLY A 2 -8.35 -4.31 -32.37
CA GLY A 2 -8.14 -4.49 -30.93
C GLY A 2 -9.37 -4.05 -30.15
N THR A 3 -9.78 -4.82 -29.15
CA THR A 3 -10.83 -4.43 -28.21
C THR A 3 -10.23 -3.58 -27.11
N GLY A 4 -10.76 -2.37 -26.91
CA GLY A 4 -10.38 -1.47 -25.82
C GLY A 4 -11.45 -1.49 -24.73
N TRP A 5 -11.03 -1.37 -23.48
CA TRP A 5 -11.92 -1.39 -22.33
C TRP A 5 -11.62 -0.21 -21.41
N TYR A 6 -12.66 0.40 -20.85
CA TYR A 6 -12.53 1.45 -19.86
C TYR A 6 -12.67 0.87 -18.46
N TYR A 7 -11.81 1.32 -17.55
CA TYR A 7 -11.87 0.93 -16.15
C TYR A 7 -12.10 2.17 -15.29
N TYR A 8 -13.12 2.10 -14.43
CA TYR A 8 -13.47 3.19 -13.52
C TYR A 8 -13.33 2.71 -12.08
N TYR A 9 -12.66 3.48 -11.23
CA TYR A 9 -12.55 3.18 -9.81
C TYR A 9 -12.72 4.46 -8.99
N THR A 10 -13.46 4.36 -7.90
CA THR A 10 -13.55 5.41 -6.89
C THR A 10 -13.61 4.78 -5.50
N SER A 11 -13.11 5.48 -4.50
CA SER A 11 -13.20 5.08 -3.11
C SER A 11 -13.33 6.27 -2.18
N LEU A 12 -13.96 6.03 -1.03
CA LEU A 12 -14.04 6.97 0.08
C LEU A 12 -13.55 6.26 1.32
N SER A 13 -12.70 6.93 2.09
CA SER A 13 -12.18 6.42 3.35
C SER A 13 -12.27 7.47 4.43
N ARG A 14 -12.46 7.02 5.67
CA ARG A 14 -12.48 7.88 6.84
C ARG A 14 -11.91 7.14 8.04
N SER A 15 -11.06 7.87 8.77
CA SER A 15 -10.57 7.45 10.08
C SER A 15 -11.45 8.03 11.19
N PHE A 16 -11.58 7.25 12.24
CA PHE A 16 -12.35 7.50 13.44
C PHE A 16 -11.51 7.11 14.66
N LEU A 17 -11.99 7.52 15.84
CA LEU A 17 -11.33 7.36 17.15
C LEU A 17 -10.03 8.17 17.29
N LYS A 18 -9.60 8.36 18.53
CA LYS A 18 -8.37 9.09 18.84
C LYS A 18 -7.16 8.38 18.22
N GLY A 19 -6.36 9.13 17.46
CA GLY A 19 -5.18 8.60 16.78
C GLY A 19 -5.53 7.68 15.61
N ASP A 20 -6.66 7.91 14.94
CA ASP A 20 -7.06 7.20 13.71
C ASP A 20 -7.06 5.67 13.88
N LYS A 21 -7.51 5.21 15.05
CA LYS A 21 -7.47 3.80 15.43
C LYS A 21 -8.47 2.95 14.64
N LEU A 22 -9.56 3.53 14.15
CA LEU A 22 -10.55 2.83 13.34
C LEU A 22 -10.63 3.49 11.95
N SER A 23 -10.29 2.75 10.91
CA SER A 23 -10.45 3.20 9.52
C SER A 23 -11.54 2.39 8.84
N VAL A 24 -12.45 3.09 8.17
CA VAL A 24 -13.49 2.48 7.34
C VAL A 24 -13.35 3.03 5.93
N SER A 25 -13.43 2.16 4.92
CA SER A 25 -13.41 2.56 3.53
C SER A 25 -14.44 1.80 2.71
N ILE A 26 -14.92 2.44 1.66
CA ILE A 26 -15.80 1.88 0.66
C ILE A 26 -15.19 2.13 -0.73
N GLY A 27 -15.33 1.16 -1.63
CA GLY A 27 -14.84 1.23 -3.00
C GLY A 27 -15.89 0.80 -4.00
N ALA A 28 -15.83 1.39 -5.20
CA ALA A 28 -16.68 1.03 -6.32
C ALA A 28 -15.83 0.89 -7.59
N TYR A 29 -16.00 -0.23 -8.29
CA TYR A 29 -15.24 -0.61 -9.47
C TYR A 29 -16.17 -0.80 -10.67
N ASN A 30 -15.76 -0.28 -11.83
CA ASN A 30 -16.54 -0.18 -13.06
C ASN A 30 -17.98 0.29 -12.83
N PHE A 31 -18.20 1.18 -11.87
CA PHE A 31 -19.54 1.52 -11.37
C PHE A 31 -20.47 2.12 -12.45
N LEU A 32 -19.91 2.66 -13.52
CA LEU A 32 -20.65 3.19 -14.68
C LEU A 32 -21.08 2.10 -15.68
N GLU A 33 -20.41 0.95 -15.74
CA GLU A 33 -20.63 -0.10 -16.76
C GLU A 33 -21.24 -1.34 -16.11
N LYS A 34 -22.43 -1.79 -16.56
CA LYS A 34 -23.12 -2.96 -15.93
C LYS A 34 -22.46 -4.28 -16.29
N TYR A 35 -22.11 -4.42 -17.56
CA TYR A 35 -21.69 -5.67 -18.17
C TYR A 35 -20.52 -5.43 -19.10
N ARG A 36 -19.61 -6.39 -19.13
CA ARG A 36 -18.46 -6.46 -20.01
C ARG A 36 -18.74 -7.50 -21.08
N ASP A 37 -18.83 -7.07 -22.34
CA ASP A 37 -19.18 -7.93 -23.49
C ASP A 37 -17.98 -8.37 -24.29
N TYR A 38 -17.58 -9.62 -24.15
CA TYR A 38 -16.51 -10.25 -24.92
C TYR A 38 -17.08 -10.77 -26.23
N ARG A 39 -16.63 -10.21 -27.35
CA ARG A 39 -17.06 -10.62 -28.69
C ARG A 39 -15.92 -11.32 -29.39
N SER A 40 -16.21 -12.49 -29.95
CA SER A 40 -15.29 -13.23 -30.81
C SER A 40 -15.97 -13.61 -32.11
N THR A 41 -15.25 -13.43 -33.21
CA THR A 41 -15.69 -13.85 -34.55
C THR A 41 -14.65 -14.82 -35.08
N SER A 42 -15.10 -16.04 -35.39
CA SER A 42 -14.28 -17.08 -36.03
C SER A 42 -14.90 -17.42 -37.37
N TRP A 43 -14.09 -17.62 -38.41
CA TRP A 43 -14.59 -17.93 -39.74
C TRP A 43 -13.66 -18.88 -40.49
N ALA A 44 -14.23 -19.65 -41.40
CA ALA A 44 -13.53 -20.48 -42.37
C ALA A 44 -14.10 -20.17 -43.76
N GLU A 45 -13.24 -19.79 -44.70
CA GLU A 45 -13.64 -19.32 -46.02
C GLU A 45 -14.47 -20.36 -46.77
N GLY A 46 -15.65 -19.97 -47.26
CA GLY A 46 -16.56 -20.87 -47.96
C GLY A 46 -17.29 -21.91 -47.09
N VAL A 47 -17.08 -21.93 -45.76
CA VAL A 47 -17.70 -22.92 -44.86
C VAL A 47 -18.62 -22.26 -43.83
N TYR A 48 -18.10 -21.37 -42.98
CA TYR A 48 -18.90 -20.75 -41.92
C TYR A 48 -18.31 -19.43 -41.41
N THR A 49 -19.18 -18.63 -40.80
CA THR A 49 -18.80 -17.56 -39.87
C THR A 49 -19.57 -17.77 -38.57
N SER A 50 -18.84 -17.79 -37.46
CA SER A 50 -19.38 -17.95 -36.11
C SER A 50 -19.12 -16.68 -35.30
N ASN A 51 -20.17 -16.17 -34.68
CA ASN A 51 -20.11 -15.01 -33.79
C ASN A 51 -20.50 -15.46 -32.38
N SER A 52 -19.60 -15.25 -31.42
CA SER A 52 -19.85 -15.53 -30.02
C SER A 52 -19.81 -14.24 -29.20
N VAL A 53 -20.78 -14.10 -28.30
CA VAL A 53 -20.86 -13.01 -27.33
C VAL A 53 -20.97 -13.60 -25.94
N SER A 54 -19.95 -13.36 -25.11
CA SER A 54 -19.96 -13.67 -23.69
C SER A 54 -20.07 -12.39 -22.88
N ARG A 55 -20.81 -12.44 -21.78
CA ARG A 55 -21.09 -11.28 -20.93
C ARG A 55 -20.77 -11.61 -19.49
N SER A 56 -19.94 -10.78 -18.85
CA SER A 56 -19.70 -10.86 -17.41
C SER A 56 -20.19 -9.59 -16.70
N PRO A 57 -20.65 -9.69 -15.43
CA PRO A 57 -20.87 -8.50 -14.60
C PRO A 57 -19.57 -7.71 -14.46
N ALA A 58 -19.63 -6.41 -14.72
CA ALA A 58 -18.44 -5.56 -14.66
C ALA A 58 -18.29 -4.86 -13.30
N ARG A 59 -19.41 -4.61 -12.60
CA ARG A 59 -19.48 -3.82 -11.36
C ARG A 59 -19.08 -4.64 -10.16
N SER A 60 -18.24 -4.07 -9.30
CA SER A 60 -18.03 -4.59 -7.95
C SER A 60 -17.92 -3.47 -6.93
N PHE A 61 -18.24 -3.79 -5.67
CA PHE A 61 -18.17 -2.87 -4.54
C PHE A 61 -17.40 -3.54 -3.41
N SER A 62 -16.66 -2.75 -2.63
CA SER A 62 -15.91 -3.22 -1.47
C SER A 62 -16.20 -2.38 -0.24
N ILE A 63 -16.16 -3.02 0.93
CA ILE A 63 -16.13 -2.36 2.24
C ILE A 63 -14.94 -2.93 2.98
N SER A 64 -14.14 -2.08 3.62
CA SER A 64 -12.99 -2.50 4.43
C SER A 64 -12.95 -1.76 5.75
N VAL A 65 -12.73 -2.52 6.82
CA VAL A 65 -12.62 -2.02 8.19
C VAL A 65 -11.27 -2.44 8.74
N SER A 66 -10.54 -1.49 9.33
CA SER A 66 -9.24 -1.73 9.94
C SER A 66 -9.19 -1.10 11.32
N TRP A 67 -8.79 -1.88 12.32
CA TRP A 67 -8.72 -1.45 13.71
C TRP A 67 -7.29 -1.62 14.23
N ARG A 68 -6.70 -0.56 14.81
CA ARG A 68 -5.44 -0.59 15.56
C ARG A 68 -5.72 -0.57 17.06
N PHE A 69 -5.38 -1.66 17.75
CA PHE A 69 -5.53 -1.78 19.20
C PHE A 69 -4.21 -1.48 19.91
N GLY A 70 -4.29 -0.93 21.13
CA GLY A 70 -3.13 -0.53 21.93
C GLY A 70 -2.77 0.96 21.84
N GLU A 71 -2.02 1.44 22.83
CA GLU A 71 -1.32 2.72 22.80
C GLU A 71 0.16 2.46 23.01
N MET A 72 1.01 3.08 22.19
CA MET A 72 2.45 3.05 22.40
C MET A 72 2.76 3.90 23.64
N LYS A 73 2.70 3.28 24.83
CA LYS A 73 3.22 3.89 26.08
C LYS A 73 4.75 3.89 26.13
N ALA A 74 5.39 3.29 25.12
CA ALA A 74 6.83 3.30 24.98
C ALA A 74 7.29 4.60 24.31
N GLN A 75 7.29 5.72 25.07
CA GLN A 75 8.55 6.43 25.11
C GLN A 75 9.49 5.42 25.76
N ILE A 76 10.19 4.63 24.94
CA ILE A 76 11.31 3.82 25.41
C ILE A 76 12.12 4.82 26.21
N LYS A 77 12.12 4.66 27.53
CA LYS A 77 12.95 5.42 28.46
C LYS A 77 14.33 5.23 27.85
N LYS A 78 14.79 6.23 27.09
CA LYS A 78 16.10 6.26 26.45
C LYS A 78 17.00 5.80 27.58
N ALA A 79 17.55 4.59 27.49
CA ALA A 79 18.20 4.01 28.63
C ALA A 79 19.33 4.97 28.95
N GLU A 80 19.14 5.75 30.02
CA GLU A 80 20.04 6.78 30.50
C GLU A 80 21.22 6.09 31.20
N ARG A 81 21.67 4.97 30.61
CA ARG A 81 22.94 4.34 30.90
C ARG A 81 23.91 4.97 29.92
N GLY A 82 24.24 6.23 30.16
CA GLY A 82 25.47 6.79 29.63
C GLY A 82 26.61 5.91 30.12
N ILE A 83 27.40 5.38 29.21
CA ILE A 83 28.69 4.79 29.57
C ILE A 83 29.59 5.99 29.88
N SER A 84 29.75 6.31 31.17
CA SER A 84 30.80 7.23 31.63
C SER A 84 32.08 6.43 31.72
N ASN A 85 33.02 6.70 30.81
CA ASN A 85 34.34 6.08 30.88
C ASN A 85 35.24 6.95 31.77
N ASP A 86 35.68 6.40 32.91
CA ASP A 86 36.56 7.07 33.87
C ASP A 86 38.00 6.52 33.82
N ASP A 87 38.31 5.64 32.86
CA ASP A 87 39.63 5.00 32.71
C ASP A 87 40.59 5.80 31.82
N VAL A 88 40.89 7.06 32.19
CA VAL A 88 42.14 7.65 31.69
C VAL A 88 43.28 6.87 32.31
N LYS A 89 43.90 5.99 31.53
CA LYS A 89 45.20 5.40 31.88
C LYS A 89 46.18 6.52 32.14
N SER A 90 46.46 6.78 33.42
CA SER A 90 47.67 7.48 33.83
C SER A 90 48.86 6.64 33.35
N GLY A 91 49.56 7.12 32.34
CA GLY A 91 50.58 6.32 31.66
C GLY A 91 51.61 7.18 30.94
N GLY A 92 52.43 7.88 31.72
CA GLY A 92 53.87 8.01 31.47
C GLY A 92 54.35 8.86 30.28
N GLY A 93 54.94 10.01 30.61
CA GLY A 93 56.34 10.24 30.23
C GLY A 93 56.63 11.01 28.93
N SER A 94 57.04 12.27 29.15
CA SER A 94 58.20 12.93 28.53
C SER A 94 58.20 13.28 27.04
N GLY A 95 58.15 14.59 26.77
CA GLY A 95 59.16 15.26 25.95
C GLY A 95 58.85 15.49 24.47
N GLY A 96 58.86 16.76 24.05
CA GLY A 96 59.25 17.14 22.68
C GLY A 96 58.38 18.18 21.97
N ASN A 97 58.61 19.44 22.29
CA ASN A 97 58.91 20.57 21.39
C ASN A 97 58.31 20.59 19.96
N GLY A 98 57.67 21.70 19.58
CA GLY A 98 57.41 22.02 18.17
C GLY A 98 56.48 23.21 17.93
N ASP A 99 56.92 24.42 18.29
CA ASP A 99 56.33 25.68 17.82
C ASP A 99 56.70 25.93 16.35
N ASN A 100 55.69 26.05 15.47
CA ASN A 100 55.55 27.07 14.41
C ASN A 100 54.20 26.93 13.71
#